data_AF-A0AAV6XT16-F1
#
_entry.id   AF-A0AAV6XT16-F1
#
_cell.length_a   1.000
_cell.length_b   1.000
_cell.length_c   1.000
_cell.angle_alpha   90.00
_cell.angle_beta   90.00
_cell.angle_gamma   90.00
#
_symmetry.space_group_name_H-M   'P 1'
#
loop_
_entity.id
_entity.type
_entity.pdbx_description
1 polymer ?
#
loop_
_entity_poly.entity_id
_entity_poly.type
_entity_poly.pdbx_seq_one_letter_code
_entity_poly.pdbx_strand_id
1 'polypeptide(L)'
;MFSPVFQILFHFSMQSVFSTGQSNYLAVLLRFFYCFLGNDRYLLLNEKGEKVEAQVGVLRTNCIDCLDRTNVTQSIIARKMLESQLRRLGVFNAEETISRHPNFDESLKNLWANHGDDISIQYSGTPALKGDFVRYGQRTLQGVMKDGWNALMRYYLNNFCDGTKQDAIDLLQGHYIVSVSRSLTPRMKHGGVEAKASFPVALSLIMIGFFFATASLIRARFNVSNILFSMMWGSMSLGIAAYVRANGRVFCNCPLLHQPMR
;
A
#
# COMPACT_ATOMS: atom_id res chain seq x y z
N MET A 1 34.30 9.88 9.07
CA MET A 1 34.66 8.69 9.88
C MET A 1 33.36 7.95 10.18
N PHE A 2 32.92 7.07 9.27
CA PHE A 2 31.71 6.28 9.48
C PHE A 2 32.10 5.09 10.38
N SER A 3 31.57 5.07 11.60
CA SER A 3 31.69 3.90 12.48
C SER A 3 31.09 2.68 11.75
N PRO A 4 31.70 1.49 11.82
CA PRO A 4 31.13 0.30 11.20
C PRO A 4 29.78 0.00 11.87
N VAL A 5 28.69 0.32 11.17
CA VAL A 5 27.34 -0.08 11.59
C VAL A 5 27.26 -1.59 11.36
N PHE A 6 27.27 -2.35 12.44
CA PHE A 6 27.09 -3.80 12.38
C PHE A 6 25.66 -4.07 11.88
N GLN A 7 25.53 -4.51 10.63
CA GLN A 7 24.24 -4.77 10.02
C GLN A 7 24.01 -6.29 9.97
N ILE A 8 23.04 -6.76 10.76
CA ILE A 8 22.60 -8.15 10.71
C ILE A 8 21.39 -8.21 9.78
N LEU A 9 21.53 -8.90 8.65
CA LEU A 9 20.46 -9.06 7.67
C LEU A 9 19.74 -10.40 7.89
N PHE A 10 18.42 -10.34 8.06
CA PHE A 10 17.56 -11.51 8.12
C PHE A 10 16.58 -11.50 6.97
N HIS A 11 16.45 -12.65 6.29
CA HIS A 11 15.42 -12.86 5.28
C HIS A 11 14.30 -13.71 5.88
N PHE A 12 13.07 -13.22 5.83
CA PHE A 12 11.90 -13.89 6.39
C PHE A 12 10.75 -13.91 5.39
N SER A 13 10.23 -15.10 5.07
CA SER A 13 9.08 -15.25 4.19
C SER A 13 7.78 -15.30 5.00
N MET A 14 6.92 -14.31 4.80
CA MET A 14 5.61 -14.20 5.44
C MET A 14 4.54 -15.10 4.80
N GLN A 15 4.78 -15.66 3.60
CA GLN A 15 3.77 -16.34 2.80
C GLN A 15 3.27 -17.65 3.44
N SER A 16 4.17 -18.43 4.05
CA SER A 16 3.85 -19.70 4.74
C SER A 16 3.18 -19.51 6.11
N VAL A 17 3.15 -18.28 6.60
CA VAL A 17 2.84 -17.94 7.99
C VAL A 17 1.44 -17.34 8.14
N PHE A 18 0.86 -16.77 7.08
CA PHE A 18 -0.57 -16.41 7.07
C PHE A 18 -1.49 -17.63 6.83
N SER A 19 -0.96 -18.75 6.32
CA SER A 19 -1.71 -19.99 6.09
C SER A 19 -1.80 -20.90 7.31
N THR A 20 -0.92 -20.72 8.30
CA THR A 20 -0.91 -21.47 9.57
C THR A 20 -1.15 -20.50 10.71
N GLY A 21 -2.14 -20.77 11.58
CA GLY A 21 -2.70 -19.79 12.53
C GLY A 21 -1.70 -19.01 13.40
N GLN A 22 -2.20 -17.90 13.98
CA GLN A 22 -1.46 -16.83 14.68
C GLN A 22 -0.33 -17.28 15.64
N SER A 23 -0.43 -18.44 16.30
CA SER A 23 0.48 -18.84 17.37
C SER A 23 1.92 -19.10 16.93
N ASN A 24 2.16 -19.62 15.72
CA ASN A 24 3.52 -19.95 15.26
C ASN A 24 4.28 -18.74 14.70
N TYR A 25 3.56 -17.76 14.12
CA TYR A 25 4.12 -16.49 13.64
C TYR A 25 4.78 -15.71 14.77
N LEU A 26 4.02 -15.52 15.85
CA LEU A 26 4.45 -14.70 16.99
C LEU A 26 5.64 -15.35 17.69
N ALA A 27 5.67 -16.68 17.82
CA ALA A 27 6.74 -17.39 18.49
C ALA A 27 8.11 -17.27 17.78
N VAL A 28 8.15 -17.38 16.45
CA VAL A 28 9.39 -17.25 15.68
C VAL A 28 9.88 -15.79 15.67
N LEU A 29 8.97 -14.83 15.46
CA LEU A 29 9.30 -13.40 15.53
C LEU A 29 9.82 -13.03 16.93
N LEU A 30 9.12 -13.46 17.99
CA LEU A 30 9.49 -13.20 19.39
C LEU A 30 10.88 -13.73 19.73
N ARG A 31 11.27 -14.91 19.24
CA ARG A 31 12.59 -15.49 19.55
C ARG A 31 13.73 -14.65 18.99
N PHE A 32 13.57 -14.09 17.79
CA PHE A 32 14.52 -13.11 17.24
C PHE A 32 14.48 -11.79 18.03
N PHE A 33 13.29 -11.35 18.44
CA PHE A 33 13.12 -10.10 19.17
C PHE A 33 13.66 -10.10 20.59
N TYR A 34 13.63 -11.23 21.31
CA TYR A 34 14.22 -11.29 22.65
C TYR A 34 15.72 -10.96 22.62
N CYS A 35 16.42 -11.30 21.53
CA CYS A 35 17.83 -10.96 21.35
C CYS A 35 18.03 -9.46 21.06
N PHE A 36 17.16 -8.84 20.25
CA PHE A 36 17.17 -7.40 19.97
C PHE A 36 16.76 -6.56 21.19
N LEU A 37 15.65 -6.91 21.84
CA LEU A 37 15.13 -6.23 23.04
C LEU A 37 16.14 -6.25 24.21
N GLY A 38 16.93 -7.32 24.32
CA GLY A 38 17.99 -7.42 25.33
C GLY A 38 19.21 -6.54 25.05
N ASN A 39 19.55 -6.31 23.77
CA ASN A 39 20.82 -5.70 23.39
C ASN A 39 20.71 -4.24 22.92
N ASP A 40 19.68 -3.89 22.15
CA ASP A 40 19.64 -2.62 21.41
C ASP A 40 19.00 -1.46 22.19
N ARG A 41 18.40 -1.77 23.35
CA ARG A 41 17.87 -0.84 24.38
C ARG A 41 16.95 0.26 23.81
N TYR A 42 16.53 1.19 24.65
CA TYR A 42 15.75 2.37 24.27
C TYR A 42 16.32 3.60 24.97
N LEU A 43 15.99 4.80 24.48
CA LEU A 43 16.37 6.02 25.16
C LEU A 43 15.58 6.14 26.47
N LEU A 44 16.30 6.25 27.58
CA LEU A 44 15.74 6.53 28.90
C LEU A 44 16.39 7.78 29.47
N LEU A 45 15.57 8.74 29.85
CA LEU A 45 15.99 9.97 30.51
C LEU A 45 15.49 9.96 31.96
N ASN A 46 16.26 10.54 32.87
CA ASN A 46 15.79 10.78 34.23
C ASN A 46 14.92 12.05 34.30
N GLU A 47 14.39 12.36 35.48
CA GLU A 47 13.56 13.55 35.71
C GLU A 47 14.29 14.87 35.40
N LYS A 48 15.62 14.87 35.45
CA LYS A 48 16.47 16.02 35.11
C LYS A 48 16.81 16.11 33.62
N GLY A 49 16.30 15.19 32.80
CA GLY A 49 16.59 15.08 31.37
C GLY A 49 17.97 14.46 31.05
N GLU A 50 18.67 13.94 32.05
CA GLU A 50 19.96 13.28 31.87
C GLU A 50 19.75 11.86 31.35
N LYS A 51 20.65 11.43 30.46
CA LYS A 51 20.57 10.14 29.80
C LYS A 51 20.96 9.01 30.74
N VAL A 52 19.99 8.16 31.07
CA VAL A 52 20.19 6.91 31.85
C VAL A 52 20.57 5.77 30.91
N GLU A 53 19.91 5.67 29.75
CA GLU A 53 20.23 4.68 28.72
C GLU A 53 20.17 5.24 27.31
N ALA A 54 20.98 4.63 26.44
CA ALA A 54 21.01 4.92 25.01
C ALA A 54 20.32 3.81 24.23
N GLN A 55 19.57 4.18 23.18
CA GLN A 55 19.32 3.26 22.09
C GLN A 55 20.63 3.03 21.31
N VAL A 56 21.04 1.78 21.19
CA VAL A 56 22.30 1.38 20.57
C VAL A 56 22.08 0.83 19.15
N GLY A 57 20.87 0.33 18.86
CA GLY A 57 20.53 -0.25 17.57
C GLY A 57 19.14 0.16 17.06
N VAL A 58 18.94 0.00 15.76
CA VAL A 58 17.67 0.28 15.08
C VAL A 58 17.28 -0.93 14.25
N LEU A 59 16.02 -1.34 14.38
CA LEU A 59 15.48 -2.37 13.50
C LEU A 59 14.91 -1.73 12.23
N ARG A 60 15.47 -2.10 11.09
CA ARG A 60 14.93 -1.74 9.77
C ARG A 60 14.13 -2.91 9.21
N THR A 61 12.83 -2.71 9.03
CA THR A 61 11.97 -3.65 8.30
C THR A 61 11.84 -3.20 6.85
N ASN A 62 11.98 -4.14 5.92
CA ASN A 62 11.72 -3.90 4.50
C ASN A 62 10.77 -5.00 4.00
N CYS A 63 9.81 -4.63 3.16
CA CYS A 63 8.99 -5.57 2.43
C CYS A 63 8.94 -5.10 0.98
N ILE A 64 9.37 -5.96 0.06
CA ILE A 64 9.40 -5.68 -1.38
C ILE A 64 7.99 -5.49 -1.96
N ASP A 65 6.97 -6.00 -1.27
CA ASP A 65 5.63 -6.19 -1.83
C ASP A 65 4.51 -5.44 -1.11
N CYS A 66 4.65 -5.07 0.18
CA CYS A 66 3.61 -4.27 0.84
C CYS A 66 4.02 -3.58 2.15
N LEU A 67 3.53 -2.34 2.28
CA LEU A 67 3.60 -1.52 3.48
C LEU A 67 2.82 -2.12 4.66
N ASP A 68 1.74 -2.84 4.39
CA ASP A 68 0.86 -3.38 5.44
C ASP A 68 1.60 -4.42 6.31
N ARG A 69 2.44 -5.28 5.70
CA ARG A 69 3.23 -6.28 6.44
C ARG A 69 4.30 -5.62 7.31
N THR A 70 4.94 -4.55 6.83
CA THR A 70 5.94 -3.82 7.63
C THR A 70 5.29 -3.14 8.83
N ASN A 71 4.11 -2.51 8.66
CA ASN A 71 3.41 -1.84 9.76
C ASN A 71 2.95 -2.84 10.84
N VAL A 72 2.44 -4.01 10.43
CA VAL A 72 2.07 -5.07 11.37
C VAL A 72 3.29 -5.55 12.16
N THR A 73 4.42 -5.82 11.51
CA THR A 73 5.64 -6.23 12.21
C THR A 73 6.13 -5.16 13.18
N GLN A 74 6.21 -3.90 12.74
CA GLN A 74 6.64 -2.77 13.57
C GLN A 74 5.73 -2.56 14.79
N SER A 75 4.41 -2.68 14.62
CA SER A 75 3.46 -2.53 15.74
C SER A 75 3.63 -3.62 16.81
N ILE A 76 3.92 -4.86 16.40
CA ILE A 76 4.21 -5.96 17.34
C ILE A 76 5.50 -5.68 18.12
N ILE A 77 6.55 -5.19 17.45
CA ILE A 77 7.83 -4.86 18.09
C ILE A 77 7.64 -3.72 19.09
N ALA A 78 6.97 -2.65 18.67
CA ALA A 78 6.71 -1.49 19.51
C ALA A 78 5.88 -1.89 20.75
N ARG A 79 4.88 -2.75 20.57
CA ARG A 79 4.09 -3.31 21.68
C ARG A 79 4.98 -4.05 22.69
N LYS A 80 5.88 -4.92 22.24
CA LYS A 80 6.78 -5.68 23.12
C LYS A 80 7.80 -4.79 23.82
N MET A 81 8.30 -3.77 23.12
CA MET A 81 9.17 -2.76 23.70
C MET A 81 8.44 -1.96 24.79
N LEU A 82 7.21 -1.54 24.52
CA LEU A 82 6.38 -0.80 25.47
C LEU A 82 6.06 -1.63 26.71
N GLU A 83 5.76 -2.93 26.57
CA GLU A 83 5.63 -3.84 27.71
C GLU A 83 6.90 -3.88 28.58
N SER A 84 8.08 -3.92 27.97
CA SER A 84 9.36 -3.88 28.70
C SER A 84 9.56 -2.54 29.43
N GLN A 85 9.23 -1.43 28.78
CA GLN A 85 9.31 -0.09 29.38
C GLN A 85 8.37 0.05 30.58
N LEU A 86 7.12 -0.36 30.46
CA LEU A 86 6.12 -0.28 31.53
C LEU A 86 6.48 -1.15 32.73
N ARG A 87 7.08 -2.33 32.49
CA ARG A 87 7.61 -3.19 33.58
C ARG A 87 8.75 -2.53 34.32
N ARG A 88 9.67 -1.89 33.60
CA ARG A 88 10.80 -1.18 34.22
C ARG A 88 10.34 0.04 35.04
N LEU A 89 9.30 0.73 34.59
CA LEU A 89 8.69 1.84 35.32
C LEU A 89 7.85 1.38 36.53
N GLY A 90 7.70 0.06 36.75
CA GLY A 90 6.88 -0.49 37.83
C GLY A 90 5.37 -0.36 37.61
N VAL A 91 4.93 0.05 36.41
CA VAL A 91 3.50 0.13 36.05
C VAL A 91 2.93 -1.27 35.82
N PHE A 92 3.72 -2.16 35.21
CA PHE A 92 3.36 -3.55 34.94
C PHE A 92 4.15 -4.53 35.81
N ASN A 93 3.49 -5.59 36.26
CA ASN A 93 4.17 -6.72 36.89
C ASN A 93 5.00 -7.53 35.88
N ALA A 94 5.91 -8.39 36.36
CA ALA A 94 6.85 -9.15 35.52
C ALA A 94 6.18 -9.93 34.37
N GLU A 95 5.00 -10.50 34.60
CA GLU A 95 4.23 -11.27 33.61
C GLU A 95 3.04 -10.53 33.01
N GLU A 96 2.88 -9.26 33.35
CA GLU A 96 1.76 -8.45 32.86
C GLU A 96 1.99 -8.02 31.41
N THR A 97 0.91 -8.04 30.64
CA THR A 97 0.90 -7.75 29.20
C THR A 97 -0.19 -6.74 28.88
N ILE A 98 -0.01 -6.02 27.78
CA ILE A 98 -0.96 -4.97 27.37
C ILE A 98 -2.36 -5.57 27.13
N SER A 99 -2.45 -6.84 26.75
CA SER A 99 -3.71 -7.55 26.54
C SER A 99 -4.61 -7.65 27.79
N ARG A 100 -4.06 -7.46 29.00
CA ARG A 100 -4.86 -7.40 30.24
C ARG A 100 -5.59 -6.06 30.42
N HIS A 101 -5.20 -5.03 29.67
CA HIS A 101 -5.74 -3.67 29.75
C HIS A 101 -6.48 -3.32 28.45
N PRO A 102 -7.78 -3.65 28.32
CA PRO A 102 -8.49 -3.57 27.04
C PRO A 102 -8.53 -2.15 26.44
N ASN A 103 -8.78 -1.13 27.27
CA ASN A 103 -8.82 0.27 26.81
C ASN A 103 -7.46 0.75 26.29
N PHE A 104 -6.38 0.33 26.95
CA PHE A 104 -5.01 0.67 26.55
C PHE A 104 -4.60 -0.09 25.30
N ASP A 105 -4.95 -1.38 25.22
CA ASP A 105 -4.72 -2.22 24.05
C ASP A 105 -5.42 -1.67 22.81
N GLU A 106 -6.68 -1.29 22.93
CA GLU A 106 -7.46 -0.67 21.85
C GLU A 106 -6.83 0.65 21.39
N SER A 107 -6.45 1.52 22.34
CA SER A 107 -5.79 2.79 22.04
C SER A 107 -4.49 2.60 21.26
N LEU A 108 -3.66 1.61 21.68
CA LEU A 108 -2.42 1.28 20.98
C LEU A 108 -2.67 0.70 19.59
N LYS A 109 -3.68 -0.16 19.43
CA LYS A 109 -4.08 -0.71 18.12
C LYS A 109 -4.55 0.40 17.18
N ASN A 110 -5.37 1.34 17.68
CA ASN A 110 -5.85 2.47 16.91
C ASN A 110 -4.71 3.41 16.48
N LEU A 111 -3.76 3.69 17.38
CA LEU A 111 -2.57 4.48 17.05
C LEU A 111 -1.79 3.86 15.88
N TRP A 112 -1.49 2.57 15.94
CA TRP A 112 -0.73 1.87 14.89
C TRP A 112 -1.51 1.69 13.59
N ALA A 113 -2.84 1.58 13.67
CA ALA A 113 -3.69 1.55 12.49
C ALA A 113 -3.70 2.91 11.77
N ASN A 114 -3.84 4.02 12.51
CA ASN A 114 -3.82 5.36 11.94
C ASN A 114 -2.44 5.71 11.37
N HIS A 115 -1.37 5.36 12.07
CA HIS A 115 0.00 5.48 11.54
C HIS A 115 0.19 4.73 10.21
N GLY A 116 -0.34 3.50 10.12
CA GLY A 116 -0.33 2.74 8.88
C GLY A 116 -1.14 3.40 7.76
N ASP A 117 -2.33 3.92 8.08
CA ASP A 117 -3.18 4.66 7.14
C ASP A 117 -2.46 5.90 6.59
N ASP A 118 -1.81 6.69 7.44
CA ASP A 118 -1.11 7.92 7.06
C ASP A 118 0.09 7.66 6.15
N ILE A 119 0.93 6.66 6.47
CA ILE A 119 2.05 6.30 5.59
C ILE A 119 1.52 5.78 4.25
N SER A 120 0.44 5.00 4.27
CA SER A 120 -0.16 4.47 3.05
C SER A 120 -0.69 5.57 2.14
N ILE A 121 -1.27 6.63 2.71
CA ILE A 121 -1.75 7.79 1.96
C ILE A 121 -0.58 8.51 1.30
N GLN A 122 0.54 8.69 2.00
CA GLN A 122 1.73 9.32 1.41
C GLN A 122 2.32 8.48 0.26
N TYR A 123 2.37 7.16 0.45
CA TYR A 123 2.93 6.24 -0.53
C TYR A 123 2.02 6.08 -1.76
N SER A 124 0.77 5.67 -1.55
CA SER A 124 -0.17 5.22 -2.60
C SER A 124 -1.39 6.12 -2.80
N GLY A 125 -1.51 7.22 -2.03
CA GLY A 125 -2.66 8.12 -2.09
C GLY A 125 -3.94 7.58 -1.46
N THR A 126 -3.92 6.39 -0.85
CA THR A 126 -5.08 5.82 -0.15
C THR A 126 -4.72 5.23 1.22
N PRO A 127 -5.69 5.10 2.15
CA PRO A 127 -5.48 4.45 3.44
C PRO A 127 -4.97 3.01 3.32
N ALA A 128 -4.42 2.45 4.40
CA ALA A 128 -3.83 1.11 4.39
C ALA A 128 -4.88 0.05 4.02
N LEU A 129 -4.42 -1.01 3.34
CA LEU A 129 -5.29 -2.17 3.13
C LEU A 129 -5.17 -3.04 4.38
N LYS A 130 -6.25 -3.72 4.74
CA LYS A 130 -6.30 -4.60 5.92
C LYS A 130 -6.02 -3.87 7.23
N GLY A 131 -6.34 -2.57 7.34
CA GLY A 131 -6.23 -1.82 8.60
C GLY A 131 -6.98 -2.48 9.76
N ASP A 132 -8.08 -3.19 9.46
CA ASP A 132 -8.84 -4.01 10.40
C ASP A 132 -8.01 -5.10 11.11
N PHE A 133 -6.98 -5.62 10.44
CA PHE A 133 -6.10 -6.61 11.06
C PHE A 133 -5.29 -5.99 12.21
N VAL A 134 -4.93 -4.72 12.11
CA VAL A 134 -4.24 -3.98 13.18
C VAL A 134 -5.25 -3.55 14.26
N ARG A 135 -6.44 -3.06 13.86
CA ARG A 135 -7.47 -2.57 14.80
C ARG A 135 -8.13 -3.67 15.62
N TYR A 136 -8.51 -4.78 14.99
CA TYR A 136 -9.34 -5.82 15.61
C TYR A 136 -8.65 -7.20 15.68
N GLY A 137 -7.53 -7.39 14.98
CA GLY A 137 -6.86 -8.70 14.91
C GLY A 137 -7.57 -9.73 14.04
N GLN A 138 -8.73 -9.38 13.46
CA GLN A 138 -9.54 -10.22 12.57
C GLN A 138 -10.09 -9.39 11.41
N ARG A 139 -10.54 -10.05 10.33
CA ARG A 139 -11.16 -9.36 9.19
C ARG A 139 -12.66 -9.18 9.39
N THR A 140 -13.15 -7.96 9.21
CA THR A 140 -14.58 -7.66 9.19
C THR A 140 -15.12 -7.62 7.75
N LEU A 141 -16.40 -7.93 7.55
CA LEU A 141 -17.03 -7.88 6.22
C LEU A 141 -17.03 -6.45 5.65
N GLN A 142 -17.32 -5.46 6.50
CA GLN A 142 -17.26 -4.04 6.15
C GLN A 142 -15.84 -3.63 5.73
N GLY A 143 -14.82 -4.12 6.45
CA GLY A 143 -13.42 -3.94 6.10
C GLY A 143 -13.05 -4.51 4.75
N VAL A 144 -13.57 -5.68 4.39
CA VAL A 144 -13.32 -6.28 3.06
C VAL A 144 -13.88 -5.40 1.94
N MET A 145 -15.08 -4.82 2.12
CA MET A 145 -15.64 -3.90 1.11
C MET A 145 -14.82 -2.60 1.02
N LYS A 146 -14.43 -2.03 2.16
CA LYS A 146 -13.57 -0.84 2.21
C LYS A 146 -12.20 -1.09 1.58
N ASP A 147 -11.60 -2.25 1.86
CA ASP A 147 -10.35 -2.72 1.24
C ASP A 147 -10.51 -2.80 -0.29
N GLY A 148 -11.64 -3.33 -0.78
CA GLY A 148 -11.94 -3.39 -2.20
C GLY A 148 -11.98 -2.01 -2.87
N TRP A 149 -12.66 -1.06 -2.24
CA TRP A 149 -12.70 0.33 -2.73
C TRP A 149 -11.32 0.99 -2.73
N ASN A 150 -10.57 0.84 -1.63
CA ASN A 150 -9.21 1.36 -1.53
C ASN A 150 -8.29 0.73 -2.58
N ALA A 151 -8.43 -0.57 -2.88
CA ALA A 151 -7.65 -1.25 -3.91
C ALA A 151 -7.96 -0.72 -5.32
N LEU A 152 -9.24 -0.46 -5.63
CA LEU A 152 -9.65 0.17 -6.89
C LEU A 152 -9.08 1.59 -7.02
N MET A 153 -9.15 2.37 -5.94
CA MET A 153 -8.59 3.72 -5.92
C MET A 153 -7.07 3.71 -6.08
N ARG A 154 -6.34 2.79 -5.42
CA ARG A 154 -4.90 2.60 -5.63
C ARG A 154 -4.58 2.21 -7.05
N TYR A 155 -5.34 1.30 -7.64
CA TYR A 155 -5.16 0.91 -9.04
C TYR A 155 -5.30 2.13 -9.95
N TYR A 156 -6.28 2.99 -9.71
CA TYR A 156 -6.46 4.22 -10.46
C TYR A 156 -5.30 5.19 -10.27
N LEU A 157 -4.96 5.53 -9.02
CA LEU A 157 -3.89 6.49 -8.72
C LEU A 157 -2.54 6.04 -9.26
N ASN A 158 -2.17 4.77 -9.04
CA ASN A 158 -0.90 4.21 -9.50
C ASN A 158 -0.79 4.18 -11.03
N ASN A 159 -1.88 3.95 -11.76
CA ASN A 159 -1.82 3.87 -13.23
C ASN A 159 -2.01 5.22 -13.91
N PHE A 160 -2.78 6.15 -13.34
CA PHE A 160 -3.20 7.38 -14.04
C PHE A 160 -2.68 8.68 -13.42
N CYS A 161 -2.27 8.69 -12.16
CA CYS A 161 -1.79 9.90 -11.48
C CYS A 161 -0.31 9.83 -11.12
N ASP A 162 0.26 8.62 -11.02
CA ASP A 162 1.60 8.40 -10.48
C ASP A 162 2.72 8.97 -11.36
N GLY A 163 2.59 8.91 -12.69
CA GLY A 163 3.58 9.50 -13.60
C GLY A 163 3.83 10.98 -13.35
N THR A 164 2.76 11.76 -13.15
CA THR A 164 2.86 13.19 -12.82
C THR A 164 3.39 13.43 -11.41
N LYS A 165 3.06 12.56 -10.45
CA LYS A 165 3.62 12.60 -9.08
C LYS A 165 5.13 12.39 -9.11
N GLN A 166 5.60 11.40 -9.88
CA GLN A 166 7.01 11.11 -10.04
C GLN A 166 7.75 12.29 -10.72
N ASP A 167 7.18 12.85 -11.79
CA ASP A 167 7.76 14.03 -12.45
C ASP A 167 7.90 15.23 -11.48
N ALA A 168 6.92 15.45 -10.60
CA ALA A 168 7.02 16.51 -9.59
C ALA A 168 8.13 16.24 -8.56
N ILE A 169 8.30 14.98 -8.14
CA ILE A 169 9.37 14.56 -7.23
C ILE A 169 10.74 14.75 -7.89
N ASP A 170 10.89 14.29 -9.14
CA ASP A 170 12.14 14.40 -9.90
C ASP A 170 12.54 15.87 -10.12
N LEU A 171 11.56 16.73 -10.41
CA LEU A 171 11.77 18.17 -10.52
C LEU A 171 12.28 18.78 -9.20
N LEU A 172 11.64 18.45 -8.07
CA LEU A 172 12.01 18.97 -6.75
C LEU A 172 13.38 18.46 -6.28
N GLN A 173 13.72 17.21 -6.59
CA GLN A 173 15.00 16.61 -6.23
C GLN A 173 16.14 17.03 -7.18
N GLY A 174 15.83 17.74 -8.26
CA GLY A 174 16.82 18.15 -9.26
C GLY A 174 17.25 17.01 -10.20
N HIS A 175 16.53 15.89 -10.22
CA HIS A 175 16.76 14.75 -11.11
C HIS A 175 16.09 14.97 -12.48
N TYR A 176 16.33 16.13 -13.11
CA TYR A 176 15.82 16.44 -14.45
C TYR A 176 16.99 16.64 -15.42
N ILE A 177 16.92 15.97 -16.57
CA ILE A 177 17.86 16.23 -17.66
C ILE A 177 17.38 17.49 -18.36
N VAL A 178 18.01 18.63 -18.08
CA VAL A 178 17.85 19.82 -18.92
C VAL A 178 18.50 19.52 -20.25
N SER A 179 17.75 18.94 -21.18
CA SER A 179 18.08 19.13 -22.57
C SER A 179 17.84 20.61 -22.86
N VAL A 180 18.88 21.44 -22.71
CA VAL A 180 18.91 22.80 -23.24
C VAL A 180 18.96 22.69 -24.76
N SER A 181 17.90 22.18 -25.39
CA SER A 181 17.68 22.40 -26.80
C SER A 181 16.98 23.75 -26.90
N ARG A 182 17.79 24.77 -27.18
CA ARG A 182 17.43 26.20 -27.33
C ARG A 182 16.54 26.47 -28.56
N SER A 183 15.64 25.56 -28.90
CA SER A 183 14.66 25.70 -29.96
C SER A 183 13.27 25.62 -29.33
N LEU A 184 12.67 26.80 -29.15
CA LEU A 184 11.26 27.00 -28.86
C LEU A 184 10.41 26.22 -29.89
N THR A 185 10.10 24.98 -29.56
CA THR A 185 8.91 24.28 -30.01
C THR A 185 8.60 23.31 -28.89
N PRO A 186 7.42 23.36 -28.24
CA PRO A 186 7.00 22.26 -27.42
C PRO A 186 6.89 21.08 -28.37
N ARG A 187 7.85 20.15 -28.31
CA ARG A 187 7.68 18.84 -28.95
C ARG A 187 6.66 18.10 -28.10
N MET A 188 5.40 18.51 -28.21
CA MET A 188 4.27 17.60 -28.03
C MET A 188 4.54 16.47 -29.02
N LYS A 189 5.17 15.39 -28.55
CA LYS A 189 5.08 14.10 -29.23
C LYS A 189 3.63 13.64 -29.05
N HIS A 190 2.73 14.27 -29.78
CA HIS A 190 1.37 13.79 -30.01
C HIS A 190 1.47 12.69 -31.07
N GLY A 191 1.98 11.53 -30.66
CA GLY A 191 2.03 10.33 -31.47
C GLY A 191 0.67 9.65 -31.46
N GLY A 192 -0.26 10.13 -32.31
CA GLY A 192 -1.35 9.39 -32.98
C GLY A 192 -2.45 8.68 -32.18
N VAL A 193 -2.20 8.19 -30.96
CA VAL A 193 -3.13 7.35 -30.18
C VAL A 193 -3.11 7.73 -28.68
N GLU A 194 -1.94 8.09 -28.13
CA GLU A 194 -1.75 8.52 -26.72
C GLU A 194 -2.52 9.81 -26.37
N ALA A 195 -2.74 10.66 -27.37
CA ALA A 195 -3.49 11.91 -27.27
C ALA A 195 -5.00 11.77 -27.00
N LYS A 196 -5.56 10.61 -27.35
CA LYS A 196 -7.02 10.37 -27.41
C LYS A 196 -7.46 9.20 -26.53
N ALA A 197 -6.52 8.42 -26.00
CA ALA A 197 -6.77 7.22 -25.22
C ALA A 197 -7.00 7.55 -23.73
N SER A 198 -8.10 8.23 -23.43
CA SER A 198 -8.50 8.46 -22.03
C SER A 198 -9.21 7.22 -21.49
N PHE A 199 -8.61 6.56 -20.49
CA PHE A 199 -9.21 5.41 -19.81
C PHE A 199 -10.66 5.65 -19.33
N PRO A 200 -11.03 6.82 -18.78
CA PRO A 200 -12.42 7.10 -18.41
C PRO A 200 -13.39 6.98 -19.58
N VAL A 201 -13.02 7.46 -20.78
CA VAL A 201 -13.87 7.37 -21.98
C VAL A 201 -14.02 5.91 -22.43
N ALA A 202 -12.92 5.15 -22.44
CA ALA A 202 -12.98 3.73 -22.78
C ALA A 202 -13.87 2.95 -21.81
N LEU A 203 -13.76 3.24 -20.51
CA LEU A 203 -14.60 2.65 -19.47
C LEU A 203 -16.09 3.04 -19.66
N SER A 204 -16.38 4.32 -19.93
CA SER A 204 -17.74 4.78 -20.20
C SER A 204 -18.36 4.08 -21.41
N LEU A 205 -17.60 3.90 -22.49
CA LEU A 205 -18.09 3.21 -23.70
C LEU A 205 -18.40 1.73 -23.42
N ILE A 206 -17.54 1.04 -22.65
CA ILE A 206 -17.78 -0.36 -22.24
C ILE A 206 -19.05 -0.45 -21.38
N MET A 207 -19.22 0.48 -20.42
CA MET A 207 -20.40 0.49 -19.53
C MET A 207 -21.69 0.78 -20.29
N ILE A 208 -21.66 1.72 -21.24
CA ILE A 208 -22.80 2.03 -22.11
C ILE A 208 -23.17 0.81 -22.96
N GLY A 209 -22.20 0.16 -23.59
CA GLY A 209 -22.43 -1.04 -24.39
C GLY A 209 -22.98 -2.21 -23.56
N PHE A 210 -22.47 -2.41 -22.34
CA PHE A 210 -23.00 -3.41 -21.41
C PHE A 210 -24.44 -3.10 -20.96
N PHE A 211 -24.73 -1.84 -20.66
CA PHE A 211 -26.09 -1.40 -20.33
C PHE A 211 -27.07 -1.67 -21.48
N PHE A 212 -26.72 -1.32 -22.71
CA PHE A 212 -27.57 -1.61 -23.87
C PHE A 212 -27.72 -3.10 -24.14
N ALA A 213 -26.65 -3.89 -23.97
CA ALA A 213 -26.71 -5.35 -24.14
C ALA A 213 -27.67 -6.01 -23.13
N THR A 214 -27.59 -5.61 -21.86
CA THR A 214 -28.45 -6.11 -20.77
C THR A 214 -29.89 -5.62 -20.92
N ALA A 215 -30.12 -4.35 -21.21
CA ALA A 215 -31.46 -3.80 -21.47
C ALA A 215 -32.12 -4.42 -22.72
N SER A 216 -31.34 -4.81 -23.72
CA SER A 216 -31.83 -5.54 -24.90
C SER A 216 -32.19 -6.99 -24.55
N LEU A 217 -31.38 -7.68 -23.72
CA LEU A 217 -31.66 -9.03 -23.24
C LEU A 217 -32.92 -9.11 -22.37
N ILE A 218 -33.13 -8.14 -21.47
CA ILE A 218 -34.34 -8.09 -20.64
C ILE A 218 -35.59 -7.95 -21.51
N ARG A 219 -35.49 -7.25 -22.65
CA ARG A 219 -36.57 -7.10 -23.66
C ARG A 219 -36.59 -8.21 -24.71
N ALA A 220 -35.66 -9.16 -24.68
CA ALA A 220 -35.49 -10.17 -25.71
C ALA A 220 -36.44 -11.38 -25.58
N ARG A 221 -37.31 -11.41 -24.55
CA ARG A 221 -38.11 -12.59 -24.20
C ARG A 221 -38.97 -13.17 -25.36
N PHE A 222 -39.22 -12.42 -26.45
CA PHE A 222 -39.97 -12.91 -27.63
C PHE A 222 -39.47 -12.44 -29.01
N ASN A 223 -38.38 -11.66 -29.13
CA ASN A 223 -37.95 -11.05 -30.41
C ASN A 223 -36.47 -11.32 -30.75
N VAL A 224 -36.22 -11.99 -31.87
CA VAL A 224 -34.87 -12.30 -32.39
C VAL A 224 -34.04 -11.03 -32.64
N SER A 225 -34.67 -9.93 -33.08
CA SER A 225 -34.01 -8.64 -33.28
C SER A 225 -33.31 -8.11 -32.00
N ASN A 226 -33.96 -8.25 -30.84
CA ASN A 226 -33.40 -7.82 -29.56
C ASN A 226 -32.21 -8.70 -29.11
N ILE A 227 -32.19 -9.97 -29.51
CA ILE A 227 -31.05 -10.87 -29.30
C ILE A 227 -29.87 -10.41 -30.16
N LEU A 228 -30.10 -10.11 -31.43
CA LEU A 228 -29.06 -9.62 -32.35
C LEU A 228 -28.47 -8.28 -31.89
N PHE A 229 -29.32 -7.33 -31.45
CA PHE A 229 -28.84 -6.07 -30.87
C PHE A 229 -28.00 -6.30 -29.61
N SER A 230 -28.38 -7.23 -28.74
CA SER A 230 -27.58 -7.54 -27.55
C SER A 230 -26.22 -8.14 -27.92
N MET A 231 -26.18 -9.06 -28.88
CA MET A 231 -24.93 -9.64 -29.37
C MET A 231 -24.01 -8.58 -29.98
N MET A 232 -24.55 -7.62 -30.72
CA MET A 232 -23.80 -6.49 -31.30
C MET A 232 -23.18 -5.60 -30.21
N TRP A 233 -23.97 -5.16 -29.22
CA TRP A 233 -23.46 -4.31 -28.14
C TRP A 233 -22.49 -5.05 -27.23
N GLY A 234 -22.73 -6.34 -26.98
CA GLY A 234 -21.83 -7.22 -26.24
C GLY A 234 -20.48 -7.41 -26.95
N SER A 235 -20.50 -7.68 -28.26
CA SER A 235 -19.27 -7.87 -29.04
C SER A 235 -18.47 -6.58 -29.18
N MET A 236 -19.13 -5.43 -29.37
CA MET A 236 -18.49 -4.12 -29.38
C MET A 236 -17.80 -3.83 -28.04
N SER A 237 -18.49 -4.07 -26.92
CA SER A 237 -17.93 -3.86 -25.57
C SER A 237 -16.73 -4.77 -25.31
N LEU A 238 -16.82 -6.03 -25.74
CA LEU A 238 -15.73 -7.00 -25.62
C LEU A 238 -14.52 -6.61 -26.51
N GLY A 239 -14.77 -6.12 -27.72
CA GLY A 239 -13.73 -5.62 -28.63
C GLY A 239 -12.97 -4.43 -28.05
N ILE A 240 -13.69 -3.46 -27.47
CA ILE A 240 -13.07 -2.31 -26.78
C ILE A 240 -12.27 -2.78 -25.56
N ALA A 241 -12.82 -3.70 -24.75
CA ALA A 241 -12.11 -4.24 -23.59
C ALA A 241 -10.83 -5.01 -23.99
N ALA A 242 -10.87 -5.79 -25.07
CA ALA A 242 -9.70 -6.50 -25.60
C ALA A 242 -8.64 -5.52 -26.11
N TYR A 243 -9.06 -4.44 -26.79
CA TYR A 243 -8.16 -3.39 -27.25
C TYR A 243 -7.48 -2.64 -26.09
N VAL A 244 -8.24 -2.27 -25.05
CA VAL A 244 -7.70 -1.64 -23.83
C VAL A 244 -6.73 -2.58 -23.13
N ARG A 245 -7.05 -3.88 -23.04
CA ARG A 245 -6.16 -4.88 -22.44
C ARG A 245 -4.86 -5.04 -23.23
N ALA A 246 -4.92 -5.08 -24.56
CA ALA A 246 -3.75 -5.22 -25.42
C ALA A 246 -2.85 -3.96 -25.37
N ASN A 247 -3.46 -2.78 -25.26
CA ASN A 247 -2.76 -1.49 -25.29
C ASN A 247 -2.71 -0.79 -23.93
N GLY A 248 -2.82 -1.53 -22.82
CA GLY A 248 -3.01 -0.95 -21.48
C GLY A 248 -1.98 0.11 -21.10
N ARG A 249 -0.72 -0.06 -21.53
CA ARG A 249 0.36 0.89 -21.29
C ARG A 249 0.12 2.28 -21.88
N VAL A 250 -0.60 2.38 -23.00
CA VAL A 250 -0.93 3.64 -23.69
C VAL A 250 -1.93 4.47 -22.87
N PHE A 251 -2.73 3.81 -22.04
CA PHE A 251 -3.71 4.47 -21.18
C PHE A 251 -3.11 4.92 -19.84
N CYS A 252 -1.98 4.34 -19.42
CA CYS A 252 -1.33 4.67 -18.17
C CYS A 252 -0.51 5.96 -18.29
N ASN A 253 -0.48 6.73 -17.22
CA ASN A 253 0.37 7.91 -17.08
C ASN A 253 1.81 7.46 -16.75
N CYS A 254 2.73 7.69 -17.68
CA CYS A 254 4.15 7.39 -17.50
C CYS A 254 4.94 8.68 -17.21
N PRO A 255 5.98 8.63 -16.35
CA PRO A 255 6.84 9.78 -16.08
C PRO A 255 7.54 10.24 -17.36
N LEU A 256 7.58 11.55 -17.55
CA LEU A 256 8.14 12.21 -18.74
C LEU A 256 9.61 12.60 -18.55
N LEU A 257 10.02 12.91 -17.32
CA LEU A 257 11.35 13.46 -17.01
C LEU A 257 12.44 12.38 -16.91
N HIS A 258 12.09 11.19 -16.45
CA HIS A 258 13.00 10.05 -16.36
C HIS A 258 12.37 8.83 -17.03
N GLN A 259 12.74 8.56 -18.28
CA GLN A 259 12.30 7.36 -18.97
C GLN A 259 13.15 6.17 -18.49
N PRO A 260 12.55 5.08 -17.98
CA PRO A 260 13.31 3.88 -17.67
C PRO A 260 14.01 3.39 -18.94
N MET A 261 15.31 3.03 -18.84
CA MET A 261 16.01 2.40 -19.95
C MET A 261 15.22 1.15 -20.38
N ARG A 262 14.83 1.14 -21.65
CA ARG A 262 14.08 0.05 -22.28
C ARG A 262 14.85 -1.25 -22.29
#